data_AF-R7ELZ7-F1
#
_entry.id   AF-R7ELZ7-F1
#
_cell.length_a   1.000
_cell.length_b   1.000
_cell.length_c   1.000
_cell.angle_alpha   90.00
_cell.angle_beta   90.00
_cell.angle_gamma   90.00
#
_symmetry.space_group_name_H-M   'P 1'
#
loop_
_entity.id
_entity.type
_entity.pdbx_description
1 polymer ?
#
loop_
_entity_poly.entity_id
_entity_poly.type
_entity_poly.pdbx_seq_one_letter_code
_entity_poly.pdbx_strand_id
1 'polypeptide(L)'
;MTKRALIIISVLVILPIVVTLVALASSSLRNHVVAEWCDDKVSITYKGETYHPVGKVGERLFGYGKYLGKIGSSTYGAPLYTVKDDTAGYLCYATDTDKLVLLSKTGEPLDGLPDGSAPSEIKLGKTRTSDESAISELRMLDVITDPEKVTDRDDLPIVFSTKKYKGKYIKYKIWDYWGDSAVALDSGVRLFHMTETDNWYYVTAKDAAQAEAEEDARYYTYTARPLKDKNAIALIEKLTFGESADTTGTADETTAPDTTVYADTTAAEGNS
;
A
#
# COMPACT_ATOMS: atom_id res chain seq x y z
N MET A 1 -22.06 -63.20 35.89
CA MET A 1 -22.04 -62.13 34.87
C MET A 1 -21.94 -62.74 33.50
N THR A 2 -22.86 -62.41 32.59
CA THR A 2 -22.86 -62.94 31.22
C THR A 2 -21.85 -62.19 30.35
N LYS A 3 -21.25 -62.85 29.34
CA LYS A 3 -20.25 -62.24 28.42
C LYS A 3 -20.68 -60.87 27.86
N ARG A 4 -21.99 -60.63 27.71
CA ARG A 4 -22.57 -59.36 27.25
C ARG A 4 -22.36 -58.20 28.24
N ALA A 5 -22.44 -58.44 29.55
CA ALA A 5 -22.22 -57.40 30.56
C ALA A 5 -20.75 -56.93 30.60
N LEU A 6 -19.81 -57.84 30.33
CA LEU A 6 -18.37 -57.56 30.33
C LEU A 6 -17.95 -56.73 29.11
N ILE A 7 -18.59 -56.94 27.95
CA ILE A 7 -18.39 -56.13 26.75
C ILE A 7 -18.91 -54.71 26.95
N ILE A 8 -20.09 -54.55 27.57
CA ILE A 8 -20.71 -53.24 27.80
C ILE A 8 -19.85 -52.39 28.74
N ILE A 9 -19.33 -52.97 29.83
CA ILE A 9 -18.44 -52.25 30.76
C ILE A 9 -17.11 -51.89 30.08
N SER A 10 -16.54 -52.80 29.27
CA SER A 10 -15.31 -52.55 28.51
C SER A 10 -15.47 -51.39 27.53
N VAL A 11 -16.58 -51.33 26.78
CA VAL A 11 -16.86 -50.23 25.84
C VAL A 11 -17.15 -48.91 26.57
N LEU A 12 -17.90 -48.94 27.68
CA LEU A 12 -18.23 -47.72 28.44
C LEU A 12 -17.02 -47.09 29.15
N VAL A 13 -15.99 -47.87 29.48
CA VAL A 13 -14.79 -47.36 30.17
C VAL A 13 -13.65 -47.07 29.20
N ILE A 14 -13.42 -47.93 28.21
CA ILE A 14 -12.28 -47.79 27.29
C ILE A 14 -12.55 -46.74 26.21
N LEU A 15 -13.79 -46.63 25.71
CA LEU A 15 -14.10 -45.69 24.63
C LEU A 15 -13.93 -44.22 25.06
N PRO A 16 -14.38 -43.76 26.25
CA PRO A 16 -14.10 -42.40 26.70
C PRO A 16 -12.61 -42.14 26.88
N ILE A 17 -11.85 -43.13 27.39
CA ILE A 17 -10.40 -43.00 27.59
C ILE A 17 -9.70 -42.85 26.23
N VAL A 18 -10.07 -43.65 25.23
CA VAL A 18 -9.52 -43.54 23.87
C VAL A 18 -9.93 -42.22 23.22
N VAL A 19 -11.19 -41.78 23.36
CA VAL A 19 -11.63 -40.47 22.85
C VAL A 19 -10.91 -39.31 23.55
N THR A 20 -10.63 -39.42 24.85
CA THR A 20 -9.89 -38.41 25.60
C THR A 20 -8.41 -38.40 25.22
N LEU A 21 -7.79 -39.57 25.01
CA LEU A 21 -6.42 -39.70 24.51
C LEU A 21 -6.27 -39.22 23.07
N VAL A 22 -7.25 -39.49 22.20
CA VAL A 22 -7.29 -38.97 20.83
C VAL A 22 -7.54 -37.46 20.86
N ALA A 23 -8.42 -36.95 21.72
CA ALA A 23 -8.63 -35.51 21.89
C ALA A 23 -7.39 -34.80 22.47
N LEU A 24 -6.68 -35.42 23.41
CA LEU A 24 -5.39 -34.93 23.93
C LEU A 24 -4.30 -34.96 22.85
N ALA A 25 -4.21 -36.03 22.07
CA ALA A 25 -3.27 -36.16 20.94
C ALA A 25 -3.62 -35.20 19.79
N SER A 26 -4.90 -34.92 19.53
CA SER A 26 -5.39 -33.97 18.53
C SER A 26 -5.31 -32.52 19.02
N SER A 27 -5.40 -32.25 20.33
CA SER A 27 -5.06 -30.93 20.90
C SER A 27 -3.54 -30.69 20.87
N SER A 28 -2.76 -31.76 20.78
CA SER A 28 -1.34 -31.79 20.42
C SER A 28 -1.12 -31.87 18.90
N LEU A 29 -2.09 -31.46 18.05
CA LEU A 29 -1.79 -30.93 16.71
C LEU A 29 -1.03 -29.60 16.88
N ARG A 30 0.24 -29.80 17.24
CA ARG A 30 1.43 -28.99 17.03
C ARG A 30 1.15 -27.67 16.33
N ASN A 31 0.99 -26.61 17.12
CA ASN A 31 1.66 -25.38 16.71
C ASN A 31 3.16 -25.63 16.90
N HIS A 32 3.80 -26.25 15.91
CA HIS A 32 5.24 -26.47 15.95
C HIS A 32 5.90 -25.10 16.03
N VAL A 33 6.72 -24.90 17.06
CA VAL A 33 7.63 -23.77 17.11
C VAL A 33 8.57 -23.94 15.93
N VAL A 34 8.49 -23.05 14.94
CA VAL A 34 9.31 -23.13 13.72
C VAL A 34 10.39 -22.07 13.68
N ALA A 35 10.23 -21.05 14.51
CA ALA A 35 11.21 -20.00 14.72
C ALA A 35 11.32 -19.68 16.20
N GLU A 36 12.46 -19.14 16.61
CA GLU A 36 12.71 -18.71 17.99
C GLU A 36 13.20 -17.27 17.99
N TRP A 37 12.80 -16.49 19.00
CA TRP A 37 13.41 -15.19 19.23
C TRP A 37 14.88 -15.33 19.57
N CYS A 38 15.73 -14.56 18.90
CA CYS A 38 17.12 -14.38 19.30
C CYS A 38 17.20 -13.72 20.69
N ASP A 39 18.38 -13.76 21.31
CA ASP A 39 18.61 -13.26 22.67
C ASP A 39 18.25 -11.78 22.83
N ASP A 40 18.39 -11.00 21.76
CA ASP A 40 18.03 -9.58 21.69
C ASP A 40 16.52 -9.33 21.72
N LYS A 41 15.67 -10.35 21.54
CA LYS A 41 14.20 -10.26 21.34
C LYS A 41 13.78 -9.29 20.23
N VAL A 42 14.69 -8.99 19.31
CA VAL A 42 14.46 -8.14 18.16
C VAL A 42 14.37 -9.00 16.91
N SER A 43 15.23 -10.00 16.79
CA SER A 43 15.31 -10.89 15.62
C SER A 43 14.79 -12.29 15.91
N ILE A 44 14.46 -13.04 14.85
CA ILE A 44 14.05 -14.45 14.97
C ILE A 44 14.97 -15.35 14.14
N THR A 45 15.24 -16.55 14.64
CA THR A 45 15.90 -17.61 13.86
C THR A 45 14.85 -18.54 13.28
N TYR A 46 14.79 -18.67 11.95
CA TYR A 46 13.91 -19.60 11.24
C TYR A 46 14.76 -20.45 10.28
N LYS A 47 14.63 -21.78 10.36
CA LYS A 47 15.43 -22.74 9.57
C LYS A 47 16.96 -22.51 9.62
N GLY A 48 17.48 -22.07 10.77
CA GLY A 48 18.91 -21.80 10.97
C GLY A 48 19.40 -20.47 10.43
N GLU A 49 18.50 -19.64 9.88
CA GLU A 49 18.82 -18.30 9.39
C GLU A 49 18.20 -17.25 10.31
N THR A 50 18.94 -16.16 10.57
CA THR A 50 18.47 -15.03 11.37
C THR A 50 17.73 -14.05 10.49
N TYR A 51 16.57 -13.63 10.96
CA TYR A 51 15.69 -12.66 10.32
C TYR A 51 15.47 -11.49 11.27
N HIS A 52 15.74 -10.29 10.78
CA HIS A 52 15.65 -9.05 11.51
C HIS A 52 14.40 -8.27 11.10
N PRO A 53 13.76 -7.56 12.04
CA PRO A 53 12.64 -6.70 11.74
C PRO A 53 13.13 -5.54 10.90
N VAL A 54 12.39 -5.27 9.84
CA VAL A 54 12.72 -4.18 8.94
C VAL A 54 12.21 -2.87 9.55
N GLY A 55 13.13 -2.03 10.04
CA GLY A 55 12.82 -0.77 10.73
C GLY A 55 12.01 0.25 9.90
N LYS A 56 11.23 1.11 10.59
CA LYS A 56 10.32 2.18 10.09
C LYS A 56 9.80 2.01 8.65
N VAL A 57 9.31 0.82 8.32
CA VAL A 57 8.47 0.65 7.14
C VAL A 57 7.03 0.87 7.55
N GLY A 58 6.75 2.15 7.85
CA GLY A 58 5.65 2.56 8.70
C GLY A 58 4.27 2.03 8.31
N GLU A 59 4.04 1.65 7.06
CA GLU A 59 2.71 1.22 6.61
C GLU A 59 2.77 0.21 5.44
N ARG A 60 3.68 -0.78 5.45
CA ARG A 60 3.80 -1.70 4.30
C ARG A 60 2.46 -2.38 3.97
N LEU A 61 2.08 -2.29 2.70
CA LEU A 61 0.93 -2.97 2.11
C LEU A 61 1.29 -4.41 1.72
N PHE A 62 1.61 -5.27 2.69
CA PHE A 62 1.79 -6.70 2.42
C PHE A 62 0.70 -7.55 3.07
N GLY A 63 0.39 -8.68 2.44
CA GLY A 63 -0.56 -9.66 2.94
C GLY A 63 0.14 -10.89 3.51
N TYR A 64 -0.58 -11.62 4.35
CA TYR A 64 -0.18 -12.96 4.78
C TYR A 64 -0.19 -13.92 3.59
N GLY A 65 0.93 -14.61 3.39
CA GLY A 65 1.03 -15.78 2.53
C GLY A 65 0.73 -17.05 3.32
N LYS A 66 1.59 -18.05 3.18
CA LYS A 66 1.43 -19.35 3.81
C LYS A 66 1.80 -19.30 5.30
N TYR A 67 0.97 -19.88 6.16
CA TYR A 67 1.31 -20.10 7.56
C TYR A 67 2.46 -21.10 7.71
N LEU A 68 3.48 -20.70 8.46
CA LEU A 68 4.70 -21.49 8.68
C LEU A 68 4.71 -22.17 10.06
N GLY A 69 4.09 -21.56 11.07
CA GLY A 69 4.09 -22.06 12.44
C GLY A 69 4.13 -20.90 13.43
N LYS A 70 4.59 -21.15 14.66
CA LYS A 70 4.68 -20.11 15.70
C LYS A 70 6.13 -19.78 16.05
N ILE A 71 6.33 -18.54 16.51
CA ILE A 71 7.58 -18.10 17.12
C ILE A 71 7.58 -18.51 18.60
N GLY A 72 8.54 -19.32 19.00
CA GLY A 72 8.75 -19.77 20.37
C GLY A 72 9.13 -18.63 21.30
N SER A 73 8.83 -18.77 22.58
CA SER A 73 9.13 -17.75 23.63
C SER A 73 8.29 -16.46 23.57
N SER A 74 7.19 -16.42 22.83
CA SER A 74 6.18 -15.35 22.93
C SER A 74 4.96 -15.82 23.72
N THR A 75 4.31 -14.91 24.45
CA THR A 75 3.25 -15.22 25.44
C THR A 75 2.10 -16.07 24.88
N TYR A 76 1.80 -15.96 23.58
CA TYR A 76 0.76 -16.75 22.88
C TYR A 76 1.26 -17.46 21.61
N GLY A 77 2.56 -17.35 21.32
CA GLY A 77 3.16 -17.84 20.08
C GLY A 77 2.72 -17.00 18.87
N ALA A 78 3.46 -15.93 18.57
CA ALA A 78 3.23 -15.08 17.41
C ALA A 78 3.27 -15.93 16.13
N PRO A 79 2.19 -15.97 15.33
CA PRO A 79 2.14 -16.79 14.14
C PRO A 79 3.04 -16.19 13.05
N LEU A 80 3.86 -17.05 12.45
CA LEU A 80 4.81 -16.72 11.39
C LEU A 80 4.24 -17.16 10.04
N TYR A 81 4.38 -16.31 9.04
CA TYR A 81 3.90 -16.53 7.68
C TYR A 81 4.99 -16.16 6.67
N THR A 82 4.88 -16.73 5.47
CA THR A 82 5.50 -16.10 4.30
C THR A 82 4.73 -14.82 3.96
N VAL A 83 5.36 -13.92 3.23
CA VAL A 83 4.64 -12.81 2.61
C VAL A 83 3.92 -13.31 1.36
N LYS A 84 2.71 -12.80 1.10
CA LYS A 84 1.94 -13.16 -0.10
C LYS A 84 2.64 -12.63 -1.35
N ASP A 85 2.70 -13.47 -2.39
CA ASP A 85 3.27 -13.15 -3.71
C ASP A 85 4.77 -12.78 -3.70
N ASP A 86 5.44 -12.95 -2.55
CA ASP A 86 6.84 -12.61 -2.35
C ASP A 86 7.79 -13.70 -2.86
N THR A 87 8.73 -13.28 -3.71
CA THR A 87 9.79 -14.12 -4.29
C THR A 87 11.13 -13.93 -3.59
N ALA A 88 11.30 -12.85 -2.81
CA ALA A 88 12.55 -12.49 -2.16
C ALA A 88 12.76 -13.17 -0.79
N GLY A 89 11.74 -13.87 -0.28
CA GLY A 89 11.86 -14.72 0.90
C GLY A 89 11.69 -13.98 2.24
N TYR A 90 10.96 -12.87 2.24
CA TYR A 90 10.50 -12.17 3.43
C TYR A 90 9.54 -13.03 4.24
N LEU A 91 9.63 -12.87 5.55
CA LEU A 91 8.71 -13.45 6.51
C LEU A 91 7.94 -12.33 7.20
N CYS A 92 6.78 -12.67 7.74
CA CYS A 92 6.07 -11.76 8.60
C CYS A 92 5.43 -12.48 9.78
N TYR A 93 5.27 -11.76 10.89
CA TYR A 93 4.48 -12.24 12.00
C TYR A 93 3.40 -11.24 12.39
N ALA A 94 2.28 -11.78 12.88
CA ALA A 94 1.21 -10.98 13.44
C ALA A 94 1.48 -10.72 14.92
N THR A 95 1.36 -9.47 15.34
CA THR A 95 1.28 -9.12 16.76
C THR A 95 -0.16 -9.21 17.25
N ASP A 96 -0.35 -9.26 18.57
CA ASP A 96 -1.66 -9.27 19.23
C ASP A 96 -2.52 -8.00 18.95
N THR A 97 -2.00 -7.04 18.17
CA THR A 97 -2.65 -5.76 17.83
C THR A 97 -3.01 -5.64 16.34
N ASP A 98 -3.11 -6.77 15.61
CA ASP A 98 -3.30 -6.84 14.15
C ASP A 98 -2.21 -6.12 13.33
N LYS A 99 -1.13 -5.67 13.99
CA LYS A 99 0.03 -5.09 13.31
C LYS A 99 0.92 -6.21 12.78
N LEU A 100 1.20 -6.09 11.49
CA LEU A 100 2.06 -6.96 10.73
C LEU A 100 3.51 -6.48 10.83
N VAL A 101 4.41 -7.35 11.28
CA VAL A 101 5.85 -7.06 11.31
C VAL A 101 6.54 -7.86 10.23
N LEU A 102 7.24 -7.15 9.33
CA LEU A 102 8.04 -7.75 8.27
C LEU A 102 9.46 -8.05 8.76
N LEU A 103 9.98 -9.17 8.30
CA LEU A 103 11.29 -9.68 8.64
C LEU A 103 12.11 -9.95 7.37
N SER A 104 13.38 -9.54 7.37
CA SER A 104 14.35 -9.80 6.30
C SER A 104 15.65 -10.39 6.85
N LYS A 105 16.40 -11.11 6.03
CA LYS A 105 17.71 -11.67 6.45
C LYS A 105 18.76 -10.58 6.71
N THR A 106 18.64 -9.46 6.02
CA THR A 106 19.59 -8.35 6.08
C THR A 106 19.26 -7.35 7.19
N GLY A 107 18.03 -7.34 7.70
CA GLY A 107 17.52 -6.27 8.58
C GLY A 107 17.28 -4.94 7.87
N GLU A 108 17.65 -4.86 6.60
CA GLU A 108 17.42 -3.71 5.75
C GLU A 108 16.07 -3.84 5.03
N PRO A 109 15.41 -2.71 4.73
CA PRO A 109 14.25 -2.70 3.86
C PRO A 109 14.65 -3.05 2.43
N LEU A 110 14.06 -4.13 1.90
CA LEU A 110 14.11 -4.57 0.50
C LEU A 110 15.48 -4.56 -0.19
N ASP A 111 16.01 -5.75 -0.48
CA ASP A 111 17.13 -5.92 -1.42
C ASP A 111 16.87 -5.09 -2.70
N GLY A 112 17.81 -4.20 -3.01
CA GLY A 112 17.59 -3.11 -3.95
C GLY A 112 17.21 -1.82 -3.25
N LEU A 113 18.14 -1.26 -2.46
CA LEU A 113 18.16 0.18 -2.21
C LEU A 113 18.02 0.89 -3.57
N PRO A 114 17.40 2.08 -3.63
CA PRO A 114 17.45 2.90 -4.83
C PRO A 114 18.93 3.11 -5.19
N ASP A 115 19.40 2.37 -6.18
CA ASP A 115 20.71 2.53 -6.83
C ASP A 115 20.73 3.78 -7.73
N GLY A 116 19.68 4.60 -7.65
CA GLY A 116 19.36 5.70 -8.53
C GLY A 116 18.39 5.33 -9.65
N SER A 117 18.06 4.04 -9.85
CA SER A 117 17.09 3.62 -10.86
C SER A 117 15.65 4.00 -10.49
N ALA A 118 14.70 3.77 -11.39
CA ALA A 118 13.28 3.96 -11.10
C ALA A 118 12.71 2.68 -10.47
N PRO A 119 11.73 2.79 -9.55
CA PRO A 119 10.97 1.62 -9.15
C PRO A 119 10.31 0.99 -10.38
N SER A 120 10.23 -0.34 -10.38
CA SER A 120 9.59 -1.10 -11.46
C SER A 120 8.09 -0.84 -11.50
N GLU A 121 7.47 -0.61 -10.34
CA GLU A 121 6.06 -0.26 -10.23
C GLU A 121 5.80 0.70 -9.08
N ILE A 122 4.73 1.49 -9.20
CA ILE A 122 4.27 2.38 -8.13
C ILE A 122 2.81 2.08 -7.81
N LYS A 123 2.45 2.16 -6.53
CA LYS A 123 1.06 2.20 -6.08
C LYS A 123 0.71 3.55 -5.47
N LEU A 124 -0.41 4.10 -5.93
CA LEU A 124 -1.03 5.31 -5.39
C LEU A 124 -2.53 5.04 -5.22
N GLY A 125 -3.05 5.32 -4.03
CA GLY A 125 -4.44 4.99 -3.69
C GLY A 125 -4.72 3.48 -3.87
N LYS A 126 -5.68 3.15 -4.74
CA LYS A 126 -6.08 1.77 -5.03
C LYS A 126 -5.36 1.16 -6.23
N THR A 127 -4.64 1.96 -7.01
CA THR A 127 -4.09 1.55 -8.30
C THR A 127 -2.60 1.27 -8.19
N ARG A 128 -2.15 0.21 -8.87
CA ARG A 128 -0.74 -0.15 -9.09
C ARG A 128 -0.46 0.02 -10.58
N THR A 129 0.65 0.67 -10.92
CA THR A 129 1.04 0.93 -12.31
C THR A 129 2.51 0.58 -12.53
N SER A 130 2.78 -0.06 -13.67
CA SER A 130 4.11 -0.33 -14.22
C SER A 130 4.43 0.56 -15.43
N ASP A 131 3.59 1.56 -15.71
CA ASP A 131 3.77 2.52 -16.81
C ASP A 131 4.93 3.46 -16.48
N GLU A 132 6.03 3.33 -17.22
CA GLU A 132 7.25 4.13 -17.06
C GLU A 132 6.97 5.64 -17.16
N SER A 133 6.03 6.06 -18.00
CA SER A 133 5.68 7.47 -18.17
C SER A 133 4.98 8.02 -16.92
N ALA A 134 4.04 7.27 -16.36
CA ALA A 134 3.35 7.61 -15.12
C ALA A 134 4.32 7.64 -13.92
N ILE A 135 5.23 6.65 -13.86
CA ILE A 135 6.26 6.59 -12.83
C ILE A 135 7.19 7.80 -12.94
N SER A 136 7.64 8.14 -14.15
CA SER A 136 8.47 9.32 -14.39
C SER A 136 7.77 10.60 -13.94
N GLU A 137 6.50 10.78 -14.31
CA GLU A 137 5.70 11.97 -13.95
C GLU A 137 5.55 12.11 -12.42
N LEU A 138 5.24 11.02 -11.71
CA LEU A 138 5.13 11.05 -10.23
C LEU A 138 6.46 11.38 -9.54
N ARG A 139 7.61 11.03 -10.16
CA ARG A 139 8.93 11.43 -9.64
C ARG A 139 9.30 12.86 -9.97
N MET A 140 8.64 13.48 -10.95
CA MET A 140 8.84 14.89 -11.29
C MET A 140 8.13 15.84 -10.32
N LEU A 141 7.30 15.33 -9.40
CA LEU A 141 6.57 16.15 -8.42
C LEU A 141 7.49 17.09 -7.62
N ASP A 142 8.69 16.64 -7.22
CA ASP A 142 9.68 17.48 -6.52
C ASP A 142 10.16 18.66 -7.37
N VAL A 143 10.28 18.46 -8.68
CA VAL A 143 10.81 19.43 -9.64
C VAL A 143 9.74 20.42 -10.07
N ILE A 144 8.51 19.95 -10.32
CA ILE A 144 7.40 20.81 -10.77
C ILE A 144 6.81 21.63 -9.61
N THR A 145 6.99 21.18 -8.37
CA THR A 145 6.60 21.94 -7.16
C THR A 145 7.77 22.70 -6.54
N ASP A 146 8.91 22.77 -7.22
CA ASP A 146 10.13 23.40 -6.70
C ASP A 146 9.87 24.88 -6.39
N PRO A 147 10.01 25.31 -5.11
CA PRO A 147 9.74 26.68 -4.72
C PRO A 147 10.67 27.70 -5.37
N GLU A 148 11.85 27.27 -5.87
CA GLU A 148 12.76 28.17 -6.57
C GLU A 148 12.33 28.45 -8.02
N LYS A 149 11.37 27.67 -8.55
CA LYS A 149 10.87 27.76 -9.92
C LYS A 149 9.49 28.40 -10.05
N VAL A 150 8.82 28.66 -8.93
CA VAL A 150 7.50 29.30 -8.92
C VAL A 150 7.65 30.81 -8.76
N THR A 151 6.91 31.57 -9.58
CA THR A 151 6.90 33.04 -9.54
C THR A 151 5.68 33.60 -8.81
N ASP A 152 4.60 32.81 -8.73
CA ASP A 152 3.34 33.23 -8.16
C ASP A 152 3.30 32.95 -6.65
N ARG A 153 2.81 33.93 -5.89
CA ARG A 153 2.77 33.85 -4.42
C ARG A 153 1.88 32.71 -3.92
N ASP A 154 0.84 32.38 -4.67
CA ASP A 154 -0.12 31.33 -4.33
C ASP A 154 0.44 29.92 -4.54
N ASP A 155 1.58 29.81 -5.23
CA ASP A 155 2.30 28.55 -5.49
C ASP A 155 3.46 28.32 -4.51
N LEU A 156 3.73 29.30 -3.63
CA LEU A 156 4.74 29.14 -2.60
C LEU A 156 4.33 28.09 -1.56
N PRO A 157 5.31 27.40 -0.94
CA PRO A 157 5.02 26.44 0.10
C PRO A 157 4.24 27.05 1.27
N ILE A 158 3.30 26.28 1.79
CA ILE A 158 2.47 26.63 2.93
C ILE A 158 2.78 25.76 4.14
N VAL A 159 2.45 26.29 5.32
CA VAL A 159 2.42 25.50 6.55
C VAL A 159 1.11 24.70 6.59
N PHE A 160 1.20 23.40 6.37
CA PHE A 160 0.06 22.48 6.40
C PHE A 160 -0.02 21.76 7.74
N SER A 161 -1.02 22.12 8.56
CA SER A 161 -1.25 21.49 9.86
C SER A 161 -2.38 20.48 9.79
N THR A 162 -2.06 19.20 10.04
CA THR A 162 -3.06 18.12 10.12
C THR A 162 -4.08 18.32 11.24
N LYS A 163 -3.70 19.03 12.30
CA LYS A 163 -4.62 19.43 13.38
C LYS A 163 -5.62 20.48 12.89
N LYS A 164 -5.14 21.51 12.18
CA LYS A 164 -5.97 22.60 11.64
C LYS A 164 -6.98 22.09 10.61
N TYR A 165 -6.53 21.20 9.72
CA TYR A 165 -7.35 20.69 8.62
C TYR A 165 -8.01 19.34 8.91
N LYS A 166 -8.05 18.91 10.18
CA LYS A 166 -8.60 17.61 10.57
C LYS A 166 -10.01 17.40 10.00
N GLY A 167 -10.19 16.32 9.24
CA GLY A 167 -11.46 15.96 8.60
C GLY A 167 -11.78 16.70 7.28
N LYS A 168 -10.87 17.57 6.81
CA LYS A 168 -11.02 18.35 5.57
C LYS A 168 -10.02 17.92 4.47
N TYR A 169 -9.25 16.86 4.72
CA TYR A 169 -8.28 16.35 3.77
C TYR A 169 -8.28 14.83 3.74
N ILE A 170 -7.83 14.28 2.62
CA ILE A 170 -7.43 12.88 2.47
C ILE A 170 -5.92 12.86 2.25
N LYS A 171 -5.21 12.02 3.01
CA LYS A 171 -3.76 11.82 2.88
C LYS A 171 -3.51 10.58 2.03
N TYR A 172 -2.73 10.74 0.97
CA TYR A 172 -2.23 9.64 0.15
C TYR A 172 -0.71 9.52 0.29
N LYS A 173 -0.24 8.30 0.08
CA LYS A 173 1.18 7.96 0.01
C LYS A 173 1.46 7.30 -1.32
N ILE A 174 2.67 7.51 -1.81
CA ILE A 174 3.22 6.82 -2.96
C ILE A 174 4.03 5.64 -2.43
N TRP A 175 3.82 4.49 -3.04
CA TRP A 175 4.39 3.21 -2.64
C TRP A 175 5.22 2.66 -3.79
N ASP A 176 6.52 2.47 -3.57
CA ASP A 176 7.47 2.08 -4.60
C ASP A 176 7.77 0.57 -4.52
N TYR A 177 7.70 -0.11 -5.66
CA TYR A 177 8.09 -1.51 -5.82
C TYR A 177 9.33 -1.60 -6.69
N TRP A 178 10.36 -2.29 -6.19
CA TRP A 178 11.64 -2.45 -6.88
C TRP A 178 11.80 -3.90 -7.35
N GLY A 179 12.07 -4.09 -8.64
CA GLY A 179 12.14 -5.41 -9.27
C GLY A 179 10.84 -6.21 -9.08
N ASP A 180 10.98 -7.52 -8.92
CA ASP A 180 9.86 -8.45 -8.67
C ASP A 180 9.40 -8.45 -7.19
N SER A 181 9.68 -7.37 -6.44
CA SER A 181 9.29 -7.30 -5.03
C SER A 181 7.77 -7.30 -4.86
N ALA A 182 7.27 -8.20 -4.00
CA ALA A 182 5.88 -8.19 -3.57
C ALA A 182 5.57 -7.11 -2.53
N VAL A 183 6.61 -6.48 -1.99
CA VAL A 183 6.48 -5.53 -0.90
C VAL A 183 6.81 -4.14 -1.39
N ALA A 184 5.96 -3.18 -1.04
CA ALA A 184 6.19 -1.78 -1.36
C ALA A 184 6.97 -1.07 -0.27
N LEU A 185 7.79 -0.10 -0.66
CA LEU A 185 8.40 0.89 0.21
C LEU A 185 7.56 2.17 0.22
N ASP A 186 7.41 2.77 1.41
CA ASP A 186 6.86 4.12 1.50
C ASP A 186 7.90 5.06 0.88
N SER A 187 7.57 5.78 -0.19
CA SER A 187 8.51 6.71 -0.83
C SER A 187 8.86 7.91 0.04
N GLY A 188 8.17 8.07 1.18
CA GLY A 188 8.32 9.18 2.12
C GLY A 188 7.50 10.41 1.73
N VAL A 189 7.07 10.50 0.47
CA VAL A 189 6.22 11.58 -0.04
C VAL A 189 4.82 11.51 0.55
N ARG A 190 4.21 12.68 0.81
CA ARG A 190 2.79 12.80 1.15
C ARG A 190 2.05 13.63 0.11
N LEU A 191 0.87 13.18 -0.29
CA LEU A 191 -0.10 13.94 -1.06
C LEU A 191 -1.32 14.23 -0.18
N PHE A 192 -1.78 15.47 -0.18
CA PHE A 192 -2.99 15.89 0.54
C PHE A 192 -4.00 16.45 -0.45
N HIS A 193 -5.17 15.82 -0.50
CA HIS A 193 -6.31 16.30 -1.27
C HIS A 193 -7.30 16.98 -0.32
N MET A 194 -7.57 18.26 -0.54
CA MET A 194 -8.53 19.03 0.27
C MET A 194 -9.94 18.80 -0.22
N THR A 195 -10.80 18.21 0.62
CA THR A 195 -12.15 17.80 0.21
C THR A 195 -13.10 18.98 -0.04
N GLU A 196 -12.83 20.14 0.57
CA GLU A 196 -13.70 21.34 0.44
C GLU A 196 -13.35 22.20 -0.77
N THR A 197 -12.09 22.23 -1.18
CA THR A 197 -11.59 23.14 -2.21
C THR A 197 -11.03 22.43 -3.43
N ASP A 198 -10.97 21.09 -3.39
CA ASP A 198 -10.37 20.23 -4.41
C ASP A 198 -8.88 20.52 -4.69
N ASN A 199 -8.20 21.20 -3.75
CA ASN A 199 -6.80 21.55 -3.91
C ASN A 199 -5.90 20.39 -3.52
N TRP A 200 -4.86 20.17 -4.31
CA TRP A 200 -3.81 19.20 -4.03
C TRP A 200 -2.57 19.88 -3.44
N TYR A 201 -1.98 19.24 -2.44
CA TYR A 201 -0.72 19.65 -1.84
C TYR A 201 0.25 18.48 -1.79
N TYR A 202 1.49 18.75 -2.18
CA TYR A 202 2.59 17.80 -2.20
C TYR A 202 3.58 18.11 -1.07
N VAL A 203 4.03 17.09 -0.35
CA VAL A 203 5.08 17.20 0.66
C VAL A 203 6.20 16.26 0.26
N THR A 204 7.41 16.82 0.16
CA THR A 204 8.62 16.05 -0.18
C THR A 204 8.92 15.00 0.88
N ALA A 205 9.68 13.97 0.51
CA ALA A 205 10.14 12.97 1.48
C ALA A 205 10.96 13.61 2.62
N LYS A 206 11.75 14.64 2.32
CA LYS A 206 12.55 15.37 3.31
C LYS A 206 11.69 16.12 4.31
N ASP A 207 10.72 16.90 3.82
CA ASP A 207 9.83 17.70 4.68
C ASP A 207 8.93 16.79 5.52
N ALA A 208 8.48 15.66 4.95
CA ALA A 208 7.73 14.65 5.68
C ALA A 208 8.57 13.99 6.78
N ALA A 209 9.80 13.58 6.47
CA ALA A 209 10.71 12.97 7.44
C ALA A 209 11.04 13.93 8.59
N GLN A 210 11.22 15.22 8.31
CA GLN A 210 11.45 16.24 9.33
C GLN A 210 10.22 16.44 10.22
N ALA A 211 9.02 16.49 9.64
CA ALA A 211 7.77 16.65 10.38
C ALA A 211 7.42 15.39 11.22
N GLU A 212 7.69 14.20 10.70
CA GLU A 212 7.34 12.90 11.29
C GLU A 212 8.46 12.31 12.17
N ALA A 213 9.50 13.09 12.48
CA ALA A 213 10.65 12.65 13.29
C ALA A 213 10.28 12.39 14.77
N GLU A 214 9.30 13.13 15.30
CA GLU A 214 8.85 12.97 16.69
C GLU A 214 7.94 11.74 16.82
N GLU A 215 8.42 10.73 17.53
CA GLU A 215 7.64 9.53 17.83
C GLU A 215 6.47 9.90 18.77
N ASP A 216 5.29 9.32 18.53
CA ASP A 216 4.03 9.55 19.26
C ASP A 216 3.28 10.87 19.02
N ALA A 217 3.70 11.68 18.04
CA ALA A 217 2.94 12.86 17.65
C ALA A 217 1.57 12.48 17.04
N ARG A 218 0.49 12.93 17.68
CA ARG A 218 -0.89 12.73 17.16
C ARG A 218 -1.20 13.59 15.93
N TYR A 219 -0.47 14.68 15.75
CA TYR A 219 -0.65 15.64 14.67
C TYR A 219 0.70 16.15 14.19
N TYR A 220 0.82 16.31 12.87
CA TYR A 220 2.01 16.82 12.20
C TYR A 220 1.75 18.17 11.53
N THR A 221 2.81 18.96 11.41
CA THR A 221 2.84 20.20 10.62
C THR A 221 3.91 20.06 9.54
N TYR A 222 3.49 20.15 8.28
CA TYR A 222 4.34 19.97 7.11
C TYR A 222 4.60 21.30 6.39
N THR A 223 5.72 21.38 5.68
CA THR A 223 5.90 22.32 4.58
C THR A 223 5.31 21.68 3.33
N ALA A 224 4.13 22.14 2.91
CA ALA A 224 3.42 21.56 1.77
C ALA A 224 3.39 22.52 0.59
N ARG A 225 3.63 21.99 -0.60
CA ARG A 225 3.73 22.73 -1.85
C ARG A 225 2.41 22.58 -2.61
N PRO A 226 1.74 23.67 -3.00
CA PRO A 226 0.58 23.59 -3.88
C PRO A 226 0.93 22.82 -5.16
N LEU A 227 0.11 21.84 -5.54
CA LEU A 227 0.24 21.15 -6.81
C LEU A 227 -0.78 21.73 -7.79
N LYS A 228 -0.29 22.33 -8.88
CA LYS A 228 -1.10 23.01 -9.90
C LYS A 228 -0.93 22.46 -11.32
N ASP A 229 0.09 21.62 -11.53
CA ASP A 229 0.30 21.00 -12.82
C ASP A 229 -0.89 20.07 -13.15
N LYS A 230 -1.58 20.38 -14.25
CA LYS A 230 -2.82 19.70 -14.63
C LYS A 230 -2.58 18.24 -15.02
N ASN A 231 -1.42 17.94 -15.63
CA ASN A 231 -1.11 16.58 -16.06
C ASN A 231 -0.79 15.70 -14.85
N ALA A 232 0.01 16.23 -13.92
CA ALA A 232 0.33 15.55 -12.67
C ALA A 232 -0.93 15.31 -11.82
N ILE A 233 -1.82 16.30 -11.69
CA ILE A 233 -3.09 16.15 -10.97
C ILE A 233 -3.98 15.11 -11.63
N ALA A 234 -4.19 15.19 -12.95
CA ALA A 234 -5.03 14.22 -13.67
C ALA A 234 -4.51 12.79 -13.52
N LEU A 235 -3.18 12.59 -13.56
CA LEU A 235 -2.56 11.30 -13.30
C LEU A 235 -2.81 10.84 -11.86
N ILE A 236 -2.58 11.70 -10.86
CA ILE A 236 -2.82 11.39 -9.45
C ILE A 236 -4.28 11.00 -9.20
N GLU A 237 -5.23 11.74 -9.77
CA GLU A 237 -6.66 11.48 -9.64
C GLU A 237 -7.03 10.15 -10.30
N LYS A 238 -6.55 9.90 -11.52
CA LYS A 238 -6.74 8.62 -12.22
C LYS A 238 -6.25 7.44 -11.39
N LEU A 239 -5.04 7.55 -10.81
CA LEU A 239 -4.48 6.49 -9.98
C LEU A 239 -5.20 6.35 -8.64
N THR A 240 -5.64 7.46 -8.05
CA THR A 240 -6.25 7.46 -6.72
C THR A 240 -7.69 6.97 -6.74
N PHE A 241 -8.49 7.45 -7.69
CA PHE A 241 -9.93 7.21 -7.75
C PHE A 241 -10.32 6.12 -8.77
N GLY A 242 -9.40 5.70 -9.64
CA GLY A 242 -9.74 4.95 -10.85
C GLY A 242 -10.25 5.90 -11.93
N GLU A 243 -10.34 5.46 -13.19
CA GLU A 243 -10.85 6.29 -14.29
C GLU A 243 -12.17 6.98 -13.91
N SER A 244 -12.15 8.31 -13.78
CA SER A 244 -13.33 9.10 -14.11
C SER A 244 -13.43 9.10 -15.64
N ALA A 245 -14.03 8.05 -16.20
CA ALA A 245 -14.43 8.05 -17.60
C ALA A 245 -15.60 9.04 -17.76
N ASP A 246 -15.28 10.32 -17.88
CA ASP A 246 -16.15 11.28 -18.53
C ASP A 246 -15.29 12.36 -19.21
N THR A 247 -14.89 12.06 -20.44
CA THR A 247 -14.62 13.02 -21.52
C THR A 247 -14.45 12.25 -22.84
N THR A 248 -15.52 11.59 -23.28
CA THR A 248 -15.80 11.45 -24.71
C THR A 248 -17.07 12.22 -25.00
N GLY A 249 -16.96 13.54 -25.01
CA GLY A 249 -17.75 14.34 -25.92
C GLY A 249 -17.28 13.98 -27.31
N THR A 250 -17.97 13.03 -27.94
CA THR A 250 -17.80 12.69 -29.34
C THR A 250 -18.13 13.93 -30.16
N ALA A 251 -17.11 14.71 -30.55
CA ALA A 251 -17.22 15.52 -31.76
C ALA A 251 -17.18 14.53 -32.93
N ASP A 252 -18.35 13.98 -33.22
CA ASP A 252 -18.59 13.18 -34.41
C ASP A 252 -18.67 14.16 -35.59
N GLU A 253 -17.52 14.42 -36.21
CA GLU A 253 -17.43 15.17 -37.45
C GLU A 253 -16.74 14.31 -38.51
N THR A 254 -17.33 13.18 -38.87
CA THR A 254 -17.26 12.69 -40.25
C THR A 254 -18.43 11.75 -40.56
N THR A 255 -19.56 12.30 -40.98
CA THR A 255 -20.40 11.58 -41.96
C THR A 255 -21.04 12.60 -42.88
N ALA A 256 -20.47 12.73 -44.08
CA ALA A 256 -21.14 13.37 -45.20
C ALA A 256 -22.38 12.52 -45.57
N PRO A 257 -23.54 13.14 -45.77
CA PRO A 257 -24.53 12.63 -46.69
C PRO A 257 -24.47 13.45 -47.98
N ASP A 258 -24.13 12.76 -49.05
CA ASP A 258 -24.38 13.18 -50.42
C ASP A 258 -25.91 13.24 -50.62
N THR A 259 -26.46 14.44 -50.76
CA THR A 259 -27.72 14.65 -51.47
C THR A 259 -27.76 16.07 -52.03
N THR A 260 -27.68 16.14 -53.36
CA THR A 260 -28.06 17.27 -54.17
C THR A 260 -29.53 17.65 -53.96
N VAL A 261 -29.84 18.95 -53.94
CA VAL A 261 -30.90 19.63 -54.73
C VAL A 261 -31.03 21.10 -54.29
N TYR A 262 -30.72 21.98 -55.26
CA TYR A 262 -31.21 23.34 -55.54
C TYR A 262 -31.82 24.21 -54.43
N ALA A 263 -31.17 25.37 -54.21
CA ALA A 263 -31.88 26.64 -54.05
C ALA A 263 -31.25 27.68 -54.98
N ASP A 264 -32.09 28.11 -55.92
CA ASP A 264 -31.88 29.12 -56.93
C ASP A 264 -31.86 30.54 -56.30
N THR A 265 -31.41 31.48 -57.12
CA THR A 265 -31.68 32.92 -57.07
C THR A 265 -30.72 33.82 -56.28
N THR A 266 -29.69 34.22 -57.03
CA THR A 266 -29.01 35.51 -57.05
C THR A 266 -29.81 36.71 -56.54
N ALA A 267 -29.10 37.53 -55.77
CA ALA A 267 -29.47 38.88 -55.40
C ALA A 267 -29.89 39.74 -56.61
N ALA A 268 -30.94 40.51 -56.40
CA ALA A 268 -31.40 41.56 -57.27
C ALA A 268 -30.31 42.62 -57.48
N GLU A 269 -29.94 42.83 -58.74
CA GLU A 269 -29.42 44.11 -59.21
C GLU A 269 -30.52 45.16 -59.12
N GLY A 270 -30.20 46.28 -58.48
CA GLY A 270 -30.99 47.51 -58.51
C GLY A 270 -30.13 48.62 -59.12
N ASN A 271 -30.54 49.04 -60.31
CA ASN A 271 -30.16 50.24 -61.05
C ASN A 271 -29.48 51.37 -60.26
N SER A 272 -28.34 51.84 -60.78
CA SER A 272 -28.11 53.24 -61.21
C SER A 272 -26.86 53.30 -62.08
#